data_AF-A0A350QRU5-F1
#
_entry.id   AF-A0A350QRU5-F1
#
_cell.length_a   1.000
_cell.length_b   1.000
_cell.length_c   1.000
_cell.angle_alpha   90.00
_cell.angle_beta   90.00
_cell.angle_gamma   90.00
#
_symmetry.space_group_name_H-M   'P 1'
#
loop_
_entity.id
_entity.type
_entity.pdbx_description
1 polymer ?
#
loop_
_entity_poly.entity_id
_entity_poly.type
_entity_poly.pdbx_seq_one_letter_code
_entity_poly.pdbx_strand_id
1 'polypeptide(L)'
;MRENSFGPGRSREYDRRSASDPVRVTSRPRNGWPGCIRSSQVHIETTRFGTVEVDDSRIVSFPSGLLGFSSFRRFVLLQPDDDGVFYWLQSVESPDLAFVVTDPSLWTPEYKANIRREQMDELSLKEIGDAQVLAIVNKRDDKLTLNLQGPLVLNIANCTGMQLVLADKRWSTRQEIVRLDAAARAVPA
;
A
#
# COMPACT_ATOMS: atom_id res chain seq x y z
N MET A 1 -4.43 -57.56 -28.09
CA MET A 1 -3.06 -57.08 -28.42
C MET A 1 -3.14 -55.56 -28.49
N ARG A 2 -2.88 -54.91 -27.35
CA ARG A 2 -1.73 -54.01 -27.05
C ARG A 2 -2.06 -52.56 -27.45
N GLU A 3 -1.86 -51.52 -26.65
CA GLU A 3 -1.36 -51.36 -25.27
C GLU A 3 -1.62 -49.90 -24.84
N ASN A 4 -1.63 -49.67 -23.53
CA ASN A 4 -1.77 -48.38 -22.85
C ASN A 4 -0.67 -47.37 -23.21
N SER A 5 -0.97 -46.08 -23.07
CA SER A 5 -0.01 -45.09 -22.56
C SER A 5 -0.72 -43.96 -21.82
N PHE A 6 -0.93 -44.22 -20.53
CA PHE A 6 -1.20 -43.24 -19.48
C PHE A 6 0.12 -42.52 -19.17
N GLY A 7 0.17 -41.20 -19.31
CA GLY A 7 1.23 -40.36 -18.72
C GLY A 7 0.65 -39.58 -17.54
N PRO A 8 1.22 -39.67 -16.32
CA PRO A 8 0.69 -38.92 -15.19
C PRO A 8 1.08 -37.44 -15.34
N GLY A 9 0.08 -36.60 -15.62
CA GLY A 9 0.23 -35.15 -15.52
C GLY A 9 0.51 -34.80 -14.06
N ARG A 10 1.72 -34.30 -13.80
CA ARG A 10 2.21 -33.93 -12.48
C ARG A 10 1.22 -32.97 -11.81
N SER A 11 0.53 -33.47 -10.79
CA SER A 11 -0.08 -32.70 -9.73
C SER A 11 0.98 -31.75 -9.18
N ARG A 12 0.81 -30.43 -9.41
CA ARG A 12 1.57 -29.43 -8.68
C ARG A 12 1.02 -29.42 -7.25
N GLU A 13 1.69 -30.17 -6.41
CA GLU A 13 1.62 -30.11 -4.97
C GLU A 13 1.78 -28.64 -4.55
N TYR A 14 0.70 -28.04 -4.04
CA TYR A 14 0.75 -26.72 -3.42
C TYR A 14 1.42 -26.94 -2.07
N ASP A 15 2.73 -26.70 -2.07
CA ASP A 15 3.58 -26.80 -0.90
C ASP A 15 3.03 -25.90 0.21
N ARG A 16 2.49 -26.51 1.27
CA ARG A 16 2.09 -25.84 2.50
C ARG A 16 3.36 -25.35 3.21
N ARG A 17 3.96 -24.27 2.72
CA ARG A 17 5.04 -23.57 3.44
C ARG A 17 4.44 -22.61 4.46
N SER A 18 4.77 -22.92 5.70
CA SER A 18 4.75 -22.12 6.92
C SER A 18 4.42 -20.64 6.80
N ALA A 19 3.51 -20.20 7.68
CA ALA A 19 3.25 -18.82 8.06
C ALA A 19 4.46 -18.15 8.75
N SER A 20 5.59 -18.02 8.06
CA SER A 20 6.80 -17.42 8.62
C SER A 20 7.68 -16.67 7.62
N ASP A 21 7.27 -16.50 6.36
CA ASP A 21 8.01 -15.60 5.48
C ASP A 21 7.71 -14.15 5.89
N PRO A 22 8.72 -13.37 6.32
CA PRO A 22 8.50 -11.99 6.73
C PRO A 22 7.97 -11.22 5.51
N VAL A 23 6.86 -10.50 5.70
CA VAL A 23 6.37 -9.53 4.71
C VAL A 23 7.54 -8.67 4.28
N ARG A 24 7.79 -8.63 2.97
CA ARG A 24 8.92 -7.88 2.44
C ARG A 24 8.66 -6.40 2.63
N VAL A 25 9.32 -5.86 3.63
CA VAL A 25 9.70 -4.45 3.65
C VAL A 25 10.75 -4.32 2.54
N THR A 26 10.37 -3.77 1.39
CA THR A 26 11.21 -3.63 0.19
C THR A 26 12.60 -3.06 0.53
N SER A 27 13.57 -3.93 0.75
CA SER A 27 14.76 -3.58 1.54
C SER A 27 15.89 -2.95 0.72
N ARG A 28 15.66 -2.43 -0.49
CA ARG A 28 16.72 -1.81 -1.30
C ARG A 28 16.23 -0.69 -2.22
N PRO A 29 16.74 0.54 -2.10
CA PRO A 29 16.83 1.42 -3.25
C PRO A 29 17.71 0.74 -4.31
N ARG A 30 17.26 0.71 -5.57
CA ARG A 30 18.14 0.40 -6.69
C ARG A 30 19.18 1.53 -6.69
N ASN A 31 20.45 1.17 -6.53
CA ASN A 31 21.66 2.02 -6.65
C ASN A 31 22.14 2.61 -5.31
N GLY A 32 23.26 2.06 -4.82
CA GLY A 32 23.88 2.39 -3.53
C GLY A 32 24.31 3.84 -3.38
N TRP A 33 24.06 4.39 -2.19
CA TRP A 33 24.48 5.74 -1.78
C TRP A 33 25.69 5.65 -0.86
N PRO A 34 26.79 6.37 -1.12
CA PRO A 34 27.90 6.46 -0.18
C PRO A 34 27.54 7.51 0.90
N GLY A 35 27.19 7.06 2.11
CA GLY A 35 27.14 7.98 3.27
C GLY A 35 26.23 7.66 4.46
N CYS A 36 25.31 6.70 4.40
CA CYS A 36 24.43 6.40 5.55
C CYS A 36 24.86 5.12 6.26
N ILE A 37 25.69 5.28 7.31
CA ILE A 37 26.06 4.20 8.23
C ILE A 37 25.01 4.18 9.35
N ARG A 38 24.15 3.15 9.33
CA ARG A 38 23.10 2.76 10.29
C ARG A 38 21.76 3.49 10.15
N SER A 39 20.93 3.00 9.24
CA SER A 39 19.48 3.04 9.46
C SER A 39 19.14 2.36 10.78
N SER A 40 18.47 3.05 11.69
CA SER A 40 17.87 2.42 12.86
C SER A 40 16.69 1.57 12.42
N GLN A 41 16.73 0.28 12.74
CA GLN A 41 15.57 -0.59 12.57
C GLN A 41 14.62 -0.39 13.75
N VAL A 42 13.33 -0.39 13.47
CA VAL A 42 12.28 -0.38 14.49
C VAL A 42 11.36 -1.57 14.29
N HIS A 43 10.93 -2.17 15.40
CA HIS A 43 9.94 -3.23 15.39
C HIS A 43 8.55 -2.62 15.59
N ILE A 44 7.64 -2.96 14.69
CA ILE A 44 6.26 -2.48 14.72
C ILE A 44 5.35 -3.68 14.88
N GLU A 45 4.54 -3.66 15.93
CA GLU A 45 3.48 -4.63 16.12
C GLU A 45 2.33 -4.36 15.14
N THR A 46 1.88 -5.40 14.43
CA THR A 46 0.76 -5.31 13.48
C THR A 46 -0.17 -6.50 13.69
N THR A 47 -1.48 -6.28 13.53
CA THR A 47 -2.45 -7.39 13.63
C THR A 47 -2.43 -8.34 12.45
N ARG A 48 -1.95 -7.88 11.30
CA ARG A 48 -2.03 -8.62 10.02
C ARG A 48 -0.77 -9.42 9.71
N PHE A 49 0.37 -8.96 10.19
CA PHE A 49 1.69 -9.51 9.84
C PHE A 49 2.55 -9.84 11.05
N GLY A 50 2.01 -9.70 12.27
CA GLY A 50 2.78 -9.80 13.50
C GLY A 50 3.77 -8.64 13.64
N THR A 51 4.88 -8.88 14.33
CA THR A 51 5.97 -7.91 14.45
C THR A 51 6.72 -7.79 13.14
N VAL A 52 6.76 -6.59 12.57
CA VAL A 52 7.49 -6.28 11.34
C VAL A 52 8.68 -5.39 11.67
N GLU A 53 9.84 -5.70 11.12
CA GLU A 53 11.04 -4.88 11.24
C GLU A 53 11.13 -3.91 10.06
N VAL A 54 11.13 -2.61 10.34
CA VAL A 54 11.21 -1.57 9.31
C VAL A 54 12.38 -0.63 9.57
N ASP A 55 12.91 -0.07 8.49
CA ASP A 55 13.86 1.03 8.56
C ASP A 55 13.13 2.32 9.00
N ASP A 56 13.61 2.99 10.04
CA ASP A 56 13.02 4.23 10.55
C ASP A 56 12.98 5.34 9.48
N SER A 57 13.93 5.34 8.54
CA SER A 57 13.96 6.28 7.40
C SER A 57 12.81 6.08 6.41
N ARG A 58 12.06 4.96 6.51
CA ARG A 58 10.88 4.69 5.68
C ARG A 58 9.56 5.09 6.33
N ILE A 59 9.60 5.58 7.57
CA ILE A 59 8.39 5.99 8.27
C ILE A 59 7.96 7.34 7.71
N VAL A 60 6.76 7.35 7.15
CA VAL A 60 6.13 8.54 6.62
C VAL A 60 5.42 9.28 7.75
N SER A 61 5.78 10.54 7.92
CA SER A 61 5.12 11.47 8.83
C SER A 61 3.94 12.15 8.14
N PHE A 62 2.77 12.11 8.76
CA PHE A 62 1.58 12.87 8.39
C PHE A 62 1.33 13.88 9.51
N PRO A 63 1.84 15.13 9.40
CA PRO A 63 1.77 16.11 10.49
C PRO A 63 0.34 16.37 10.96
N SER A 64 -0.64 16.35 10.05
CA SER A 64 -2.07 16.53 10.36
C SER A 64 -2.82 15.21 10.62
N GLY A 65 -2.11 14.08 10.57
CA GLY A 65 -2.67 12.73 10.53
C GLY A 65 -3.54 12.50 9.28
N LEU A 66 -4.42 11.49 9.36
CA LEU A 66 -5.41 11.20 8.32
C LEU A 66 -6.81 11.63 8.78
N LEU A 67 -7.73 11.86 7.83
CA LEU A 67 -9.11 12.22 8.12
C LEU A 67 -9.78 11.12 8.95
N GLY A 68 -10.32 11.51 10.11
CA GLY A 68 -10.87 10.56 11.10
C GLY A 68 -9.84 9.89 12.00
N PHE A 69 -8.53 10.10 11.75
CA PHE A 69 -7.40 9.48 12.46
C PHE A 69 -6.28 10.49 12.77
N SER A 70 -6.63 11.74 13.09
CA SER A 70 -5.68 12.85 13.29
C SER A 70 -4.65 12.66 14.42
N SER A 71 -4.94 11.76 15.36
CA SER A 71 -4.02 11.38 16.45
C SER A 71 -2.88 10.48 15.97
N PHE A 72 -3.04 9.79 14.83
CA PHE A 72 -2.04 8.91 14.26
C PHE A 72 -1.34 9.63 13.12
N ARG A 73 -0.02 9.76 13.24
CA ARG A 73 0.83 10.61 12.39
C ARG A 73 2.00 9.87 11.79
N ARG A 74 2.28 8.64 12.21
CA ARG A 74 3.41 7.86 11.71
C ARG A 74 2.90 6.59 11.04
N PHE A 75 3.23 6.43 9.77
CA PHE A 75 2.82 5.28 8.98
C PHE A 75 3.98 4.72 8.17
N VAL A 76 3.90 3.44 7.81
CA VAL A 76 4.86 2.78 6.91
C VAL A 76 4.09 2.06 5.81
N LEU A 77 4.63 2.12 4.59
CA LEU A 77 4.12 1.33 3.46
C LEU A 77 4.74 -0.07 3.47
N LEU A 78 3.90 -1.07 3.68
CA LEU A 78 4.24 -2.48 3.62
C LEU A 78 3.67 -3.09 2.33
N GLN A 79 4.46 -3.90 1.65
CA GLN A 79 4.05 -4.55 0.41
C GLN A 79 3.86 -6.05 0.68
N PRO A 80 2.64 -6.59 0.55
CA PRO A 80 2.34 -7.99 0.89
C PRO A 80 2.75 -8.98 -0.22
N ASP A 81 2.83 -8.53 -1.47
CA ASP A 81 3.11 -9.36 -2.66
C ASP A 81 4.13 -8.69 -3.60
N ASP A 82 4.71 -9.46 -4.51
CA ASP A 82 5.67 -8.93 -5.49
C ASP A 82 5.00 -8.21 -6.68
N ASP A 83 3.66 -8.29 -6.80
CA ASP A 83 2.90 -7.71 -7.91
C ASP A 83 2.75 -6.18 -7.78
N GLY A 84 2.78 -5.65 -6.55
CA GLY A 84 2.89 -4.21 -6.29
C GLY A 84 1.64 -3.41 -6.65
N VAL A 85 0.49 -4.08 -6.72
CA VAL A 85 -0.80 -3.46 -7.00
C VAL A 85 -1.39 -2.82 -5.75
N PHE A 86 -1.29 -3.50 -4.60
CA PHE A 86 -1.81 -3.01 -3.33
C PHE A 86 -0.72 -2.97 -2.26
N TYR A 87 -0.82 -1.97 -1.40
CA TYR A 87 0.07 -1.77 -0.26
C TYR A 87 -0.76 -1.60 1.01
N TRP A 88 -0.12 -1.88 2.14
CA TRP A 88 -0.66 -1.53 3.45
C TRP A 88 0.03 -0.28 3.97
N LEU A 89 -0.75 0.77 4.20
CA LEU A 89 -0.32 1.91 4.99
C LEU A 89 -0.60 1.59 6.46
N GLN A 90 0.39 1.01 7.14
CA GLN A 90 0.31 0.55 8.53
C GLN A 90 0.72 1.68 9.48
N SER A 91 -0.08 1.93 10.51
CA SER A 91 0.31 2.85 11.59
C SER A 91 1.43 2.25 12.43
N VAL A 92 2.44 3.06 12.74
CA VAL A 92 3.52 2.72 13.69
C VAL A 92 3.02 2.84 15.14
N GLU A 93 1.95 3.60 15.35
CA GLU A 93 1.44 3.98 16.66
C GLU A 93 0.28 3.09 17.13
N SER A 94 -0.37 2.37 16.21
CA SER A 94 -1.49 1.46 16.52
C SER A 94 -1.46 0.20 15.64
N PRO A 95 -1.26 -0.99 16.22
CA PRO A 95 -1.19 -2.26 15.48
C PRO A 95 -2.43 -2.57 14.64
N ASP A 96 -3.60 -2.15 15.10
CA ASP A 96 -4.89 -2.46 14.48
C ASP A 96 -5.19 -1.56 13.26
N LEU A 97 -4.51 -0.40 13.20
CA LEU A 97 -4.79 0.65 12.23
C LEU A 97 -3.92 0.49 10.99
N ALA A 98 -4.53 0.04 9.90
CA ALA A 98 -3.90 -0.04 8.61
C ALA A 98 -4.91 0.19 7.48
N PHE A 99 -4.46 0.84 6.41
CA PHE A 99 -5.26 1.09 5.22
C PHE A 99 -4.69 0.32 4.04
N VAL A 100 -5.56 -0.28 3.22
CA VAL A 100 -5.14 -0.75 1.91
C VAL A 100 -5.08 0.47 0.98
N VAL A 101 -3.98 0.63 0.27
CA VAL A 101 -3.75 1.73 -0.67
C VAL A 101 -3.20 1.21 -1.99
N THR A 102 -3.40 1.97 -3.06
CA THR A 102 -2.90 1.65 -4.40
C THR A 102 -2.57 2.93 -5.16
N ASP A 103 -1.76 2.82 -6.20
CA ASP A 103 -1.59 3.91 -7.17
C ASP A 103 -2.91 4.06 -7.96
N PRO A 104 -3.62 5.20 -7.87
CA PRO A 104 -4.89 5.38 -8.56
C PRO A 104 -4.76 5.35 -10.09
N SER A 105 -3.59 5.64 -10.66
CA SER A 105 -3.38 5.63 -12.12
C SER A 105 -3.46 4.23 -12.74
N LEU A 106 -3.25 3.18 -11.94
CA LEU A 106 -3.42 1.78 -12.37
C LEU A 106 -4.89 1.44 -12.67
N TRP A 107 -5.82 2.16 -12.06
CA TRP A 107 -7.26 1.90 -12.13
C TRP A 107 -8.03 2.98 -12.88
N THR A 108 -7.51 4.21 -12.86
CA THR A 108 -8.11 5.38 -13.49
C THR A 108 -6.97 6.20 -14.13
N PRO A 109 -6.51 5.84 -15.34
CA PRO A 109 -5.34 6.43 -15.98
C PRO A 109 -5.42 7.96 -16.18
N GLU A 110 -6.63 8.49 -16.29
CA GLU A 110 -6.93 9.91 -16.42
C GLU A 110 -6.91 10.67 -15.08
N TYR A 111 -6.73 9.97 -13.96
CA TYR A 111 -6.76 10.57 -12.63
C TYR A 111 -5.63 11.56 -12.42
N LYS A 112 -5.99 12.77 -11.98
CA LYS A 112 -5.06 13.84 -11.62
C LYS A 112 -5.48 14.46 -10.31
N ALA A 113 -4.65 14.30 -9.28
CA ALA A 113 -4.80 15.02 -8.02
C ALA A 113 -4.33 16.46 -8.21
N ASN A 114 -5.21 17.43 -7.98
CA ASN A 114 -4.83 18.84 -8.04
C ASN A 114 -4.25 19.26 -6.68
N ILE A 115 -2.94 19.48 -6.65
CA ILE A 115 -2.21 19.92 -5.46
C ILE A 115 -2.04 21.43 -5.53
N ARG A 116 -2.50 22.14 -4.50
CA ARG A 116 -2.33 23.60 -4.42
C ARG A 116 -0.90 23.96 -4.01
N ARG A 117 -0.46 25.17 -4.32
CA ARG A 117 0.90 25.64 -3.99
C ARG A 117 1.17 25.57 -2.49
N GLU A 118 0.19 25.95 -1.66
CA GLU A 118 0.34 25.91 -0.20
C GLU A 118 0.55 24.48 0.30
N GLN A 119 -0.11 23.50 -0.31
CA GLN A 119 0.05 22.09 0.02
C GLN A 119 1.40 21.53 -0.45
N MET A 120 1.92 22.03 -1.59
CA MET A 120 3.28 21.71 -2.03
C MET A 120 4.31 22.24 -1.03
N ASP A 121 4.13 23.48 -0.55
CA ASP A 121 5.01 24.10 0.43
C ASP A 121 4.97 23.34 1.77
N GLU A 122 3.79 22.95 2.25
CA GLU A 122 3.62 22.11 3.45
C GLU A 122 4.31 20.74 3.33
N LEU A 123 4.30 20.14 2.14
CA LEU A 123 4.98 18.88 1.86
C LEU A 123 6.47 19.07 1.51
N SER A 124 6.94 20.31 1.42
CA SER A 124 8.28 20.67 0.90
C SER A 124 8.59 20.05 -0.46
N LEU A 125 7.59 19.99 -1.34
CA LEU A 125 7.72 19.51 -2.72
C LEU A 125 8.32 20.63 -3.59
N LYS A 126 9.41 20.33 -4.31
CA LYS A 126 10.02 21.28 -5.25
C LYS A 126 9.25 21.31 -6.58
N GLU A 127 8.84 20.13 -7.04
CA GLU A 127 8.02 19.97 -8.23
C GLU A 127 6.98 18.85 -8.03
N ILE A 128 5.95 18.85 -8.88
CA ILE A 128 4.85 17.89 -8.79
C ILE A 128 5.34 16.45 -9.06
N GLY A 129 6.39 16.29 -9.88
CA GLY A 129 6.96 14.98 -10.22
C GLY A 129 7.61 14.24 -9.04
N ASP A 130 7.96 14.97 -7.98
CA ASP A 130 8.55 14.38 -6.76
C ASP A 130 7.49 13.71 -5.85
N ALA A 131 6.21 13.94 -6.14
CA ALA A 131 5.12 13.46 -5.33
C ALA A 131 4.68 12.05 -5.75
N GLN A 132 4.61 11.13 -4.79
CA GLN A 132 3.91 9.86 -4.95
C GLN A 132 2.45 10.05 -4.53
N VAL A 133 1.52 9.65 -5.39
CA VAL A 133 0.08 9.67 -5.10
C VAL A 133 -0.41 8.25 -4.82
N LEU A 134 -1.22 8.09 -3.77
CA LEU A 134 -1.90 6.85 -3.42
C LEU A 134 -3.36 7.13 -3.12
N ALA A 135 -4.23 6.17 -3.38
CA ALA A 135 -5.65 6.23 -3.01
C ALA A 135 -5.99 5.12 -2.02
N ILE A 136 -6.81 5.44 -1.01
CA ILE A 136 -7.30 4.46 -0.03
C ILE A 136 -8.36 3.58 -0.70
N VAL A 137 -8.16 2.27 -0.58
CA VAL A 137 -9.08 1.22 -1.04
C VAL A 137 -10.03 0.86 0.11
N ASN A 138 -11.32 0.83 -0.19
CA ASN A 138 -12.35 0.41 0.74
C ASN A 138 -13.13 -0.77 0.16
N LYS A 139 -13.29 -1.82 0.95
CA LYS A 139 -14.25 -2.90 0.66
C LYS A 139 -15.63 -2.47 1.13
N ARG A 140 -16.64 -2.56 0.25
CA ARG A 140 -18.06 -2.43 0.60
C ARG A 140 -18.81 -3.57 -0.05
N ASP A 141 -19.46 -4.38 0.75
CA ASP A 141 -20.17 -5.57 0.29
C ASP A 141 -19.25 -6.46 -0.58
N ASP A 142 -19.63 -6.64 -1.84
CA ASP A 142 -18.93 -7.38 -2.89
C ASP A 142 -18.06 -6.48 -3.78
N LYS A 143 -17.68 -5.27 -3.34
CA LYS A 143 -16.98 -4.29 -4.17
C LYS A 143 -15.74 -3.73 -3.49
N LEU A 144 -14.72 -3.48 -4.31
CA LEU A 144 -13.60 -2.61 -3.95
C LEU A 144 -13.79 -1.24 -4.57
N THR A 145 -13.54 -0.21 -3.77
CA THR A 145 -13.71 1.18 -4.17
C THR A 145 -12.49 2.02 -3.78
N LEU A 146 -12.12 3.00 -4.60
CA LEU A 146 -11.10 4.00 -4.29
C LEU A 146 -11.73 5.29 -3.78
N ASN A 147 -11.09 5.90 -2.79
CA ASN A 147 -11.36 7.28 -2.41
C ASN A 147 -10.50 8.24 -3.24
N LEU A 148 -11.01 8.65 -4.41
CA LEU A 148 -10.32 9.57 -5.32
C LEU A 148 -10.51 11.05 -4.94
N GLN A 149 -11.39 11.37 -3.99
CA GLN A 149 -11.49 12.72 -3.43
C GLN A 149 -10.55 12.94 -2.24
N GLY A 150 -10.03 11.86 -1.65
CA GLY A 150 -9.14 11.91 -0.50
C GLY A 150 -7.79 11.22 -0.73
N PRO A 151 -7.05 11.53 -1.80
CA PRO A 151 -5.78 10.89 -2.08
C PRO A 151 -4.73 11.24 -1.02
N LEU A 152 -3.79 10.33 -0.84
CA LEU A 152 -2.57 10.54 -0.07
C LEU A 152 -1.48 11.01 -1.02
N VAL A 153 -0.84 12.12 -0.68
CA VAL A 153 0.30 12.66 -1.41
C VAL A 153 1.52 12.58 -0.51
N LEU A 154 2.56 11.90 -0.98
CA LEU A 154 3.79 11.65 -0.25
C LEU A 154 4.95 12.32 -0.97
N ASN A 155 5.75 13.07 -0.24
CA ASN A 155 7.08 13.44 -0.66
C ASN A 155 8.06 12.35 -0.19
N ILE A 156 8.54 11.55 -1.13
CA ILE A 156 9.40 10.41 -0.83
C ILE A 156 10.79 10.86 -0.36
N ALA A 157 11.26 12.03 -0.78
CA ALA A 157 12.58 12.54 -0.44
C ALA A 157 12.72 12.88 1.05
N ASN A 158 11.63 13.31 1.70
CA ASN A 158 11.63 13.69 3.12
C ASN A 158 10.67 12.83 3.97
N CYS A 159 10.06 11.79 3.39
CA CYS A 159 9.07 10.93 4.03
C CYS A 159 7.96 11.70 4.75
N THR A 160 7.44 12.75 4.11
CA THR A 160 6.28 13.51 4.62
C THR A 160 5.07 13.28 3.72
N GLY A 161 3.91 13.06 4.33
CA GLY A 161 2.66 12.78 3.65
C GLY A 161 1.53 13.69 4.10
N MET A 162 0.53 13.84 3.21
CA MET A 162 -0.70 14.58 3.48
C MET A 162 -1.86 13.85 2.82
N GLN A 163 -3.01 13.82 3.50
CA GLN A 163 -4.28 13.48 2.85
C GLN A 163 -4.94 14.74 2.32
N LEU A 164 -5.15 14.81 1.00
CA LEU A 164 -5.86 15.93 0.38
C LEU A 164 -7.37 15.78 0.59
N VAL A 165 -8.09 16.90 0.45
CA VAL A 165 -9.55 16.93 0.29
C VAL A 165 -9.86 17.65 -1.02
N LEU A 166 -10.16 16.87 -2.06
CA LEU A 166 -10.49 17.38 -3.38
C LEU A 166 -12.00 17.61 -3.49
N ALA A 167 -12.38 18.84 -3.87
CA ALA A 167 -13.78 19.21 -4.13
C ALA A 167 -14.21 18.96 -5.59
N ASP A 168 -13.33 18.39 -6.41
CA ASP A 168 -13.62 18.12 -7.81
C ASP A 168 -14.71 17.04 -7.94
N LYS A 169 -15.81 17.40 -8.60
CA LYS A 169 -16.98 16.52 -8.78
C LYS A 169 -16.73 15.40 -9.79
N ARG A 170 -15.64 15.46 -10.56
CA ARG A 170 -15.22 14.36 -11.45
C ARG A 170 -14.81 13.11 -10.65
N TRP A 171 -14.36 13.30 -9.42
CA TRP A 171 -13.89 12.23 -8.55
C TRP A 171 -14.93 11.86 -7.50
N SER A 172 -14.93 10.60 -7.11
CA SER A 172 -15.81 10.04 -6.08
C SER A 172 -15.01 9.57 -4.87
N THR A 173 -15.62 9.61 -3.68
CA THR A 173 -15.10 8.92 -2.49
C THR A 173 -15.23 7.41 -2.57
N ARG A 174 -15.98 6.89 -3.55
CA ARG A 174 -16.28 5.47 -3.75
C ARG A 174 -16.24 5.10 -5.23
N GLN A 175 -15.13 5.36 -5.89
CA GLN A 175 -14.93 4.93 -7.28
C GLN A 175 -14.79 3.41 -7.32
N GLU A 176 -15.74 2.68 -7.90
CA GLU A 176 -15.68 1.21 -8.04
C GLU A 176 -14.52 0.82 -8.96
N ILE A 177 -13.70 -0.15 -8.53
CA ILE A 177 -12.57 -0.66 -9.31
C ILE A 177 -12.67 -2.15 -9.61
N VAL A 178 -13.27 -2.94 -8.71
CA VAL A 178 -13.43 -4.39 -8.86
C VAL A 178 -14.71 -4.82 -8.16
N ARG A 179 -15.45 -5.76 -8.77
CA ARG A 179 -16.45 -6.58 -8.08
C ARG A 179 -15.84 -7.91 -7.69
N LEU A 180 -16.01 -8.27 -6.43
CA LEU A 180 -15.58 -9.51 -5.84
C LEU A 180 -16.70 -10.53 -6.04
N ASP A 181 -16.55 -11.40 -7.03
CA ASP A 181 -17.50 -12.49 -7.21
C ASP A 181 -17.45 -13.44 -6.00
N ALA A 182 -18.61 -13.87 -5.50
CA ALA A 182 -18.74 -14.79 -4.36
C ALA A 182 -18.10 -16.19 -4.59
N ALA A 183 -17.54 -16.43 -5.78
CA ALA A 183 -16.97 -17.71 -6.21
C ALA A 183 -15.46 -17.86 -5.96
N ALA A 184 -14.82 -16.98 -5.20
CA ALA A 184 -13.57 -17.33 -4.52
C ALA A 184 -13.90 -18.18 -3.28
N ARG A 185 -14.47 -19.38 -3.50
CA ARG A 185 -14.65 -20.37 -2.43
C ARG A 185 -13.29 -20.65 -1.82
N ALA A 186 -13.22 -20.54 -0.49
CA ALA A 186 -12.16 -21.09 0.32
C ALA A 186 -11.75 -22.45 -0.24
N VAL A 187 -10.49 -22.60 -0.60
CA VAL A 187 -9.90 -23.91 -0.89
C VAL A 187 -10.09 -24.72 0.40
N PRO A 188 -10.93 -25.77 0.42
CA PRO A 188 -11.08 -26.59 1.61
C PRO A 188 -9.77 -27.34 1.86
N ALA A 189 -9.46 -27.48 3.15
CA ALA A 189 -8.20 -27.96 3.73
C ALA A 189 -7.73 -29.33 3.20
#